data_AF-A0A0C9WK91-F1
#
_entry.id   AF-A0A0C9WK91-F1
#
_cell.length_a   1.000
_cell.length_b   1.000
_cell.length_c   1.000
_cell.angle_alpha   90.00
_cell.angle_beta   90.00
_cell.angle_gamma   90.00
#
_symmetry.space_group_name_H-M   'P 1'
#
loop_
_entity.id
_entity.type
_entity.pdbx_description
1 polymer ?
#
loop_
_entity_poly.entity_id
_entity_poly.type
_entity_poly.pdbx_seq_one_letter_code
_entity_poly.pdbx_strand_id
1 'polypeptide(L)'
;MEKTARDATSFETGVRLTGFQVYDNATSLPVITPKSYGKSIKPSDLPDGILRFFPVGQAPRSSSGLPKQTLLPILRVIREDVAGIQQVFLTLEIRLVGGSLFIIYEADWARAENGFSGSGWTKATKARRSMKMKMTTRMIGLALHSSSKSLILPIYAWHQEKASMNVLCLVLILFLDCWMRGLQ
;
A
#
# COMPACT_ATOMS: atom_id res chain seq x y z
N MET A 1 -12.36 -10.74 18.13
CA MET A 1 -12.02 -10.01 16.89
C MET A 1 -13.24 -9.42 16.19
N GLU A 2 -14.45 -9.98 16.34
CA GLU A 2 -15.66 -9.44 15.67
C GLU A 2 -16.02 -8.02 16.08
N LYS A 3 -16.02 -7.75 17.40
CA LYS A 3 -16.32 -6.42 17.95
C LYS A 3 -15.48 -5.34 17.29
N THR A 4 -14.16 -5.56 17.22
CA THR A 4 -13.20 -4.64 16.59
C THR A 4 -13.40 -4.48 15.09
N ALA A 5 -13.96 -5.47 14.41
CA ALA A 5 -14.22 -5.37 13.00
C ALA A 5 -15.49 -4.58 12.71
N ARG A 6 -16.58 -4.81 13.47
CA ARG A 6 -17.83 -4.04 13.40
C ARG A 6 -17.60 -2.55 13.59
N ASP A 7 -16.67 -2.20 14.46
CA ASP A 7 -16.31 -0.81 14.75
C ASP A 7 -15.32 -0.22 13.71
N ALA A 8 -15.02 -0.91 12.60
CA ALA A 8 -14.05 -0.48 11.61
C ALA A 8 -14.49 -0.82 10.17
N THR A 9 -13.80 -0.25 9.19
CA THR A 9 -14.09 -0.48 7.76
C THR A 9 -14.01 -1.95 7.33
N SER A 10 -13.23 -2.76 8.06
CA SER A 10 -13.02 -4.18 7.74
C SER A 10 -14.30 -5.02 7.75
N PHE A 11 -15.35 -4.61 8.47
CA PHE A 11 -16.62 -5.35 8.48
C PHE A 11 -17.35 -5.25 7.14
N GLU A 12 -17.44 -4.04 6.57
CA GLU A 12 -18.20 -3.79 5.35
C GLU A 12 -17.36 -3.96 4.10
N THR A 13 -16.10 -3.49 4.10
CA THR A 13 -15.25 -3.47 2.91
C THR A 13 -14.28 -4.64 2.84
N GLY A 14 -14.14 -5.41 3.93
CA GLY A 14 -13.11 -6.43 4.07
C GLY A 14 -11.68 -5.88 4.23
N VAL A 15 -11.52 -4.56 4.36
CA VAL A 15 -10.21 -3.88 4.41
C VAL A 15 -10.18 -2.84 5.53
N ARG A 16 -9.05 -2.74 6.23
CA ARG A 16 -8.79 -1.65 7.20
C ARG A 16 -7.34 -1.18 7.13
N LEU A 17 -7.14 0.13 7.06
CA LEU A 17 -5.81 0.76 7.22
C LEU A 17 -5.32 0.57 8.66
N THR A 18 -4.08 0.12 8.89
CA THR A 18 -3.59 -0.06 10.28
C THR A 18 -2.37 0.76 10.64
N GLY A 19 -2.44 2.03 10.22
CA GLY A 19 -1.40 3.02 10.43
C GLY A 19 -0.32 2.92 9.36
N PHE A 20 0.22 4.06 8.98
CA PHE A 20 1.23 4.20 7.95
C PHE A 20 2.07 5.44 8.19
N GLN A 21 3.16 5.55 7.45
CA GLN A 21 4.04 6.72 7.50
C GLN A 21 4.34 7.15 6.08
N VAL A 22 4.31 8.46 5.84
CA VAL A 22 4.67 9.05 4.56
C VAL A 22 5.86 9.97 4.76
N TYR A 23 6.84 9.90 3.87
CA TYR A 23 8.00 10.78 3.92
C TYR A 23 7.65 12.20 3.46
N ASP A 24 8.08 13.19 4.22
CA ASP A 24 8.02 14.60 3.86
C ASP A 24 9.37 15.10 3.36
N ASN A 25 9.40 15.55 2.10
CA ASN A 25 10.63 15.99 1.43
C ASN A 25 11.14 17.35 1.95
N ALA A 26 10.30 18.16 2.60
CA ALA A 26 10.73 19.44 3.16
C ALA A 26 11.44 19.26 4.51
N THR A 27 10.87 18.43 5.39
CA THR A 27 11.41 18.19 6.74
C THR A 27 12.37 17.00 6.79
N SER A 28 12.38 16.14 5.77
CA SER A 28 13.07 14.84 5.76
C SER A 28 12.62 13.91 6.91
N LEU A 29 11.42 14.14 7.44
CA LEU A 29 10.84 13.36 8.53
C LEU A 29 9.60 12.58 8.08
N PRO A 30 9.30 11.45 8.74
CA PRO A 30 8.07 10.72 8.48
C PRO A 30 6.86 11.42 9.12
N VAL A 31 5.83 11.66 8.32
CA VAL A 31 4.48 12.02 8.78
C VAL A 31 3.75 10.73 9.16
N ILE A 32 3.47 10.56 10.45
CA ILE A 32 2.91 9.32 11.00
C ILE A 32 1.39 9.41 11.08
N THR A 33 0.71 8.48 10.42
CA THR A 33 -0.72 8.22 10.61
C THR A 33 -0.90 7.04 11.57
N PRO A 34 -1.47 7.25 12.76
CA PRO A 34 -1.55 6.21 13.79
C PRO A 34 -2.60 5.14 13.47
N LYS A 35 -2.51 3.99 14.16
CA LYS A 35 -3.51 2.91 14.09
C LYS A 35 -4.92 3.35 14.49
N SER A 36 -5.04 4.35 15.37
CA SER A 36 -6.33 4.91 15.79
C SER A 36 -7.10 5.53 14.62
N TYR A 37 -6.40 6.17 13.68
CA TYR A 37 -7.02 6.72 12.46
C TYR A 37 -7.77 5.66 11.67
N GLY A 38 -7.13 4.52 11.42
CA GLY A 38 -7.75 3.42 10.67
C GLY A 38 -8.93 2.76 11.39
N LYS A 39 -9.07 2.95 12.70
CA LYS A 39 -10.24 2.52 13.47
C LYS A 39 -11.36 3.55 13.48
N SER A 40 -11.06 4.83 13.25
CA SER A 40 -12.04 5.91 13.32
C SER A 40 -12.70 6.26 11.99
N ILE A 41 -12.09 5.89 10.87
CA ILE A 41 -12.61 6.18 9.52
C ILE A 41 -13.78 5.25 9.15
N LYS A 42 -14.72 5.79 8.37
CA LYS A 42 -15.84 5.04 7.78
C LYS A 42 -15.46 4.49 6.40
N PRO A 43 -16.22 3.53 5.85
CA PRO A 43 -16.03 3.04 4.48
C PRO A 43 -16.02 4.15 3.42
N SER A 44 -16.82 5.20 3.61
CA SER A 44 -16.84 6.41 2.76
C SER A 44 -15.52 7.18 2.74
N ASP A 45 -14.75 7.08 3.83
CA ASP A 45 -13.51 7.84 4.04
C ASP A 45 -12.27 7.00 3.64
N LEU A 46 -12.48 5.74 3.25
CA LEU A 46 -11.42 4.85 2.78
C LEU A 46 -10.68 5.40 1.55
N PRO A 47 -11.33 6.00 0.53
CA PRO A 47 -10.62 6.70 -0.55
C PRO A 47 -9.66 7.76 -0.01
N ASP A 48 -10.11 8.61 0.91
CA ASP A 48 -9.28 9.68 1.49
C ASP A 48 -8.13 9.14 2.35
N GLY A 49 -8.36 8.03 3.05
CA GLY A 49 -7.31 7.30 3.77
C GLY A 49 -6.24 6.75 2.83
N ILE A 50 -6.63 6.26 1.65
CA ILE A 50 -5.71 5.80 0.60
C ILE A 50 -4.98 7.01 -0.02
N LEU A 51 -5.68 8.12 -0.27
CA LEU A 51 -5.08 9.40 -0.71
C LEU A 51 -4.01 9.91 0.25
N ARG A 52 -4.25 9.82 1.55
CA ARG A 52 -3.26 10.14 2.59
C ARG A 52 -2.06 9.21 2.58
N PHE A 53 -2.20 7.97 2.12
CA PHE A 53 -1.09 7.03 2.05
C PHE A 53 -0.21 7.22 0.80
N PHE A 54 -0.80 7.59 -0.35
CA PHE A 54 -0.02 7.95 -1.55
C PHE A 54 -0.24 9.42 -1.97
N PRO A 55 0.14 10.40 -1.14
CA PRO A 55 -0.13 11.79 -1.46
C PRO A 55 0.63 12.26 -2.70
N VAL A 56 0.02 13.18 -3.44
CA VAL A 56 0.65 13.83 -4.59
C VAL A 56 1.49 15.00 -4.07
N GLY A 57 2.80 14.87 -4.22
CA GLY A 57 3.76 15.93 -3.96
C GLY A 57 3.80 16.94 -5.10
N GLN A 58 3.71 18.22 -4.80
CA GLN A 58 3.80 19.30 -5.77
C GLN A 58 4.47 20.50 -5.10
N ALA A 59 5.78 20.66 -5.25
CA ALA A 59 6.47 21.84 -4.72
C ALA A 59 5.92 23.14 -5.36
N PRO A 60 5.78 24.23 -4.57
CA PRO A 60 6.04 24.34 -3.13
C PRO A 60 4.81 23.98 -2.25
N ARG A 61 3.68 23.58 -2.85
CA ARG A 61 2.37 23.42 -2.20
C ARG A 61 2.27 22.19 -1.31
N SER A 62 2.90 21.09 -1.70
CA SER A 62 2.95 19.85 -0.92
C SER A 62 4.31 19.20 -1.04
N SER A 63 4.96 18.99 0.10
CA SER A 63 6.26 18.34 0.21
C SER A 63 6.17 16.86 0.62
N SER A 64 5.00 16.43 1.11
CA SER A 64 4.71 15.02 1.42
C SER A 64 4.26 14.26 0.19
N GLY A 65 4.85 13.07 -0.03
CA GLY A 65 4.50 12.20 -1.16
C GLY A 65 5.36 12.44 -2.40
N LEU A 66 4.86 12.02 -3.57
CA LEU A 66 5.61 12.03 -4.83
C LEU A 66 4.90 12.84 -5.93
N PRO A 67 5.66 13.48 -6.84
CA PRO A 67 5.09 14.07 -8.04
C PRO A 67 4.28 13.06 -8.85
N LYS A 68 3.22 13.53 -9.50
CA LYS A 68 2.29 12.73 -10.32
C LYS A 68 3.03 11.84 -11.32
N GLN A 69 4.07 12.38 -11.96
CA GLN A 69 4.89 11.72 -12.99
C GLN A 69 5.64 10.51 -12.43
N THR A 70 6.08 10.58 -11.17
CA THR A 70 6.82 9.52 -10.48
C THR A 70 5.87 8.56 -9.76
N LEU A 71 4.77 9.07 -9.20
CA LEU A 71 3.81 8.29 -8.44
C LEU A 71 3.00 7.34 -9.32
N LEU A 72 2.56 7.78 -10.51
CA LEU A 72 1.71 6.99 -11.38
C LEU A 72 2.36 5.65 -11.81
N PRO A 73 3.63 5.61 -12.25
CA PRO A 73 4.34 4.36 -12.49
C PRO A 73 4.42 3.44 -11.27
N ILE A 74 4.63 3.99 -10.07
CA ILE A 74 4.65 3.20 -8.82
C ILE A 74 3.28 2.56 -8.59
N LEU A 75 2.19 3.33 -8.67
CA LEU A 75 0.83 2.80 -8.46
C LEU A 75 0.49 1.69 -9.45
N ARG A 76 0.96 1.78 -10.71
CA ARG A 76 0.80 0.70 -11.71
C ARG A 76 1.51 -0.58 -11.28
N VAL A 77 2.76 -0.49 -10.83
CA VAL A 77 3.52 -1.66 -10.36
C VAL A 77 2.87 -2.27 -9.12
N ILE A 78 2.39 -1.46 -8.16
CA ILE A 78 1.65 -1.98 -6.99
C ILE A 78 0.41 -2.74 -7.45
N ARG A 79 -0.35 -2.17 -8.37
CA ARG A 79 -1.56 -2.82 -8.90
C ARG A 79 -1.23 -4.17 -9.55
N GLU A 80 -0.18 -4.22 -10.36
CA GLU A 80 0.28 -5.46 -11.00
C GLU A 80 0.73 -6.51 -9.97
N ASP A 81 1.51 -6.11 -8.95
CA ASP A 81 1.92 -7.00 -7.87
C ASP A 81 0.73 -7.53 -7.07
N VAL A 82 -0.25 -6.67 -6.75
CA VAL A 82 -1.48 -7.06 -6.03
C VAL A 82 -2.33 -8.00 -6.87
N ALA A 83 -2.45 -7.76 -8.17
CA ALA A 83 -3.11 -8.67 -9.10
C ALA A 83 -2.38 -10.02 -9.16
N GLY A 84 -1.04 -10.02 -9.19
CA GLY A 84 -0.23 -11.24 -9.12
C GLY A 84 -0.46 -12.04 -7.84
N ILE A 85 -0.52 -11.35 -6.68
CA ILE A 85 -0.85 -11.97 -5.40
C ILE A 85 -2.26 -12.58 -5.47
N GLN A 86 -3.26 -11.83 -5.93
CA GLN A 86 -4.62 -12.34 -6.08
C GLN A 86 -4.69 -13.62 -6.92
N GLN A 87 -3.96 -13.68 -8.04
CA GLN A 87 -3.92 -14.87 -8.91
C GLN A 87 -3.35 -16.08 -8.19
N VAL A 88 -2.28 -15.92 -7.42
CA VAL A 88 -1.73 -17.02 -6.60
C VAL A 88 -2.74 -17.45 -5.52
N PHE A 89 -3.46 -16.51 -4.92
CA PHE A 89 -4.48 -16.84 -3.91
C PHE A 89 -5.69 -17.59 -4.47
N LEU A 90 -5.99 -17.45 -5.76
CA LEU A 90 -7.04 -18.23 -6.42
C LEU A 90 -6.66 -19.71 -6.57
N THR A 91 -5.36 -20.04 -6.60
CA THR A 91 -4.90 -21.43 -6.78
C THR A 91 -4.61 -22.15 -5.46
N LEU A 92 -4.54 -21.43 -4.34
CA LEU A 92 -4.20 -21.99 -3.04
C LEU A 92 -5.46 -22.28 -2.22
N GLU A 93 -5.56 -23.49 -1.67
CA GLU A 93 -6.63 -23.88 -0.74
C GLU A 93 -6.32 -23.43 0.70
N ILE A 94 -5.96 -22.15 0.87
CA ILE A 94 -5.59 -21.59 2.17
C ILE A 94 -6.56 -20.48 2.60
N ARG A 95 -6.80 -20.38 3.91
CA ARG A 95 -7.54 -19.28 4.52
C ARG A 95 -6.60 -18.44 5.38
N LEU A 96 -6.44 -17.17 5.02
CA LEU A 96 -5.69 -16.20 5.82
C LEU A 96 -6.65 -15.33 6.62
N VAL A 97 -6.47 -15.33 7.94
CA VAL A 97 -7.25 -14.51 8.87
C VAL A 97 -6.33 -13.47 9.50
N GLY A 98 -6.69 -12.19 9.42
CA GLY A 98 -5.86 -11.11 9.95
C GLY A 98 -4.55 -10.88 9.20
N GLY A 99 -4.46 -11.38 7.96
CA GLY A 99 -3.34 -11.11 7.07
C GLY A 99 -3.24 -9.63 6.72
N SER A 100 -2.04 -9.21 6.31
CA SER A 100 -1.76 -7.82 5.97
C SER A 100 -1.01 -7.65 4.68
N LEU A 101 -1.52 -6.78 3.81
CA LEU A 101 -0.77 -6.27 2.67
C LEU A 101 0.11 -5.11 3.13
N PHE A 102 1.42 -5.26 2.92
CA PHE A 102 2.42 -4.31 3.33
C PHE A 102 3.09 -3.70 2.11
N ILE A 103 2.92 -2.40 1.93
CA ILE A 103 3.42 -1.65 0.76
C ILE A 103 4.49 -0.68 1.23
N ILE A 104 5.64 -0.72 0.56
CA ILE A 104 6.74 0.24 0.73
C ILE A 104 7.07 0.80 -0.65
N TYR A 105 7.28 2.11 -0.73
CA TYR A 105 7.76 2.79 -1.93
C TYR A 105 8.78 3.88 -1.57
N GLU A 106 9.64 4.25 -2.51
CA GLU A 106 10.61 5.34 -2.34
C GLU A 106 9.91 6.69 -2.50
N ALA A 107 9.90 7.52 -1.46
CA ALA A 107 9.15 8.78 -1.43
C ALA A 107 10.05 10.03 -1.44
N ASP A 108 11.37 9.86 -1.38
CA ASP A 108 12.34 10.92 -1.64
C ASP A 108 12.36 11.22 -3.15
N TRP A 109 12.13 12.48 -3.54
CA TRP A 109 11.94 12.84 -4.95
C TRP A 109 13.15 12.52 -5.81
N ALA A 110 14.35 12.89 -5.36
CA ALA A 110 15.57 12.67 -6.11
C ALA A 110 15.86 11.16 -6.24
N ARG A 111 15.66 10.39 -5.16
CA ARG A 111 15.91 8.94 -5.17
C ARG A 111 14.85 8.19 -5.96
N ALA A 112 13.59 8.64 -5.93
CA ALA A 112 12.51 8.06 -6.71
C ALA A 112 12.74 8.28 -8.20
N GLU A 113 13.06 9.50 -8.63
CA GLU A 113 13.36 9.83 -10.03
C GLU A 113 14.58 9.06 -10.57
N ASN A 114 15.66 9.00 -9.79
CA ASN A 114 16.85 8.21 -10.15
C ASN A 114 16.54 6.71 -10.36
N GLY A 115 15.57 6.17 -9.63
CA GLY A 115 15.13 4.80 -9.78
C GLY A 115 14.45 4.50 -11.12
N PHE A 116 13.87 5.52 -11.77
CA PHE A 116 13.28 5.41 -13.12
C PHE A 116 14.30 5.64 -14.24
N SER A 117 15.22 6.58 -14.05
CA SER A 117 16.23 6.96 -15.07
C SER A 117 17.38 5.96 -15.20
N GLY A 118 17.59 5.10 -14.20
CA GLY A 118 18.54 4.00 -14.29
C GLY A 118 18.11 2.98 -15.34
N SER A 119 19.00 2.64 -16.28
CA SER A 119 18.85 1.62 -17.35
C SER A 119 18.47 0.19 -16.88
N GLY A 120 18.20 0.02 -15.58
CA GLY A 120 17.69 -1.19 -14.96
C GLY A 120 16.17 -1.38 -15.09
N TRP A 121 15.35 -0.33 -15.27
CA TRP A 121 13.88 -0.52 -15.30
C TRP A 121 13.42 -1.39 -16.48
N THR A 122 14.01 -1.23 -17.67
CA THR A 122 13.66 -2.02 -18.86
C THR A 122 14.24 -3.44 -18.88
N LYS A 123 15.23 -3.75 -18.01
CA LYS A 123 15.80 -5.10 -17.85
C LYS A 123 15.32 -5.82 -16.59
N ALA A 124 14.74 -5.10 -15.62
CA ALA A 124 14.31 -5.63 -14.32
C ALA A 124 13.00 -6.43 -14.34
N THR A 125 12.26 -6.46 -15.45
CA THR A 125 11.09 -7.32 -15.60
C THR A 125 11.44 -8.81 -15.63
N LYS A 126 12.71 -9.19 -15.83
CA LYS A 126 13.15 -10.60 -15.89
C LYS A 126 14.11 -11.04 -14.78
N ALA A 127 14.64 -10.12 -13.98
CA ALA A 127 15.56 -10.42 -12.87
C ALA A 127 14.99 -9.92 -11.53
N ARG A 128 13.87 -10.52 -11.09
CA ARG A 128 13.32 -10.35 -9.75
C ARG A 128 14.28 -10.94 -8.71
N ARG A 129 15.27 -10.15 -8.26
CA ARG A 129 15.94 -10.18 -6.94
C ARG A 129 17.28 -9.47 -7.09
N SER A 130 17.52 -8.46 -6.25
CA SER A 130 18.75 -7.68 -6.14
C SER A 130 18.84 -6.52 -7.14
N MET A 131 18.33 -5.33 -6.76
CA MET A 131 19.13 -4.10 -6.57
C MET A 131 18.23 -2.84 -6.49
N LYS A 132 18.31 -2.16 -5.33
CA LYS A 132 18.26 -0.69 -5.11
C LYS A 132 17.09 0.18 -5.64
N MET A 133 15.88 -0.34 -5.69
CA MET A 133 14.69 0.47 -5.37
C MET A 133 13.86 -0.35 -4.36
N LYS A 134 13.73 0.14 -3.12
CA LYS A 134 13.07 -0.60 -2.02
C LYS A 134 11.55 -0.50 -2.15
N MET A 135 11.03 -0.89 -3.30
CA MET A 135 9.61 -1.11 -3.47
C MET A 135 9.33 -2.56 -3.16
N THR A 136 8.52 -2.83 -2.14
CA THR A 136 8.27 -4.19 -1.68
C THR A 136 6.83 -4.28 -1.22
N THR A 137 6.03 -5.01 -1.98
CA THR A 137 4.72 -5.47 -1.55
C THR A 137 4.89 -6.85 -0.93
N ARG A 138 4.72 -6.96 0.39
CA ARG A 138 4.81 -8.23 1.12
C ARG A 138 3.52 -8.53 1.84
N MET A 139 3.26 -9.81 2.04
CA MET A 139 2.29 -10.22 3.04
C MET A 139 2.99 -10.54 4.35
N ILE A 140 2.44 -10.04 5.45
CA ILE A 140 2.91 -10.37 6.79
C ILE A 140 1.76 -11.04 7.54
N GLY A 141 2.01 -12.25 8.03
CA GLY A 141 1.31 -12.85 9.17
C GLY A 141 2.27 -12.82 10.37
N LEU A 142 1.79 -12.47 11.57
CA LEU A 142 2.61 -12.56 12.80
C LEU A 142 3.22 -13.98 12.88
N ALA A 143 4.49 -14.21 13.20
CA ALA A 143 5.47 -13.41 13.94
C ALA A 143 6.88 -13.58 13.31
N LEU A 144 7.71 -12.53 13.38
CA LEU A 144 9.17 -12.64 13.55
C LEU A 144 9.74 -11.26 13.85
N HIS A 145 10.45 -11.18 14.98
CA HIS A 145 11.21 -10.03 15.43
C HIS A 145 12.45 -9.90 14.54
N SER A 146 12.62 -8.76 13.86
CA SER A 146 13.86 -8.46 13.13
C SER A 146 14.14 -6.96 13.14
N SER A 147 15.32 -6.64 13.67
CA SER A 147 15.85 -5.29 13.85
C SER A 147 16.38 -4.76 12.51
N SER A 148 15.55 -4.03 11.77
CA SER A 148 16.04 -3.17 10.69
C SER A 148 15.09 -2.02 10.42
N LYS A 149 15.63 -0.80 10.40
CA LYS A 149 14.94 0.50 10.26
C LYS A 149 14.15 0.59 8.94
N SER A 150 12.95 0.02 8.91
CA SER A 150 12.11 -0.13 7.71
C SER A 150 10.65 0.22 8.03
N LEU A 151 10.09 1.15 7.26
CA LEU A 151 8.76 1.78 7.37
C LEU A 151 7.62 0.77 7.18
N ILE A 152 6.54 0.86 7.99
CA ILE A 152 5.61 -0.23 8.33
C ILE A 152 4.16 0.07 7.89
N LEU A 153 3.47 -0.95 7.35
CA LEU A 153 2.05 -0.95 7.03
C LEU A 153 1.46 -2.36 7.14
N PRO A 154 0.47 -2.58 8.00
CA PRO A 154 -0.41 -3.74 7.88
C PRO A 154 -1.81 -3.32 7.35
N ILE A 155 -2.47 -4.15 6.56
CA ILE A 155 -3.87 -3.94 6.10
C ILE A 155 -4.69 -5.18 6.44
N TYR A 156 -5.57 -5.12 7.44
CA TYR A 156 -6.26 -6.31 7.96
C TYR A 156 -7.55 -6.63 7.19
N ALA A 157 -7.79 -7.92 6.92
CA ALA A 157 -9.09 -8.47 6.49
C ALA A 157 -9.76 -9.27 7.63
N TRP A 158 -11.08 -9.09 7.82
CA TRP A 158 -11.89 -9.79 8.83
C TRP A 158 -13.19 -10.39 8.23
N HIS A 159 -13.75 -11.34 8.99
CA HIS A 159 -14.69 -12.42 8.68
C HIS A 159 -16.19 -12.05 8.80
N GLN A 160 -16.98 -12.19 7.74
CA GLN A 160 -18.31 -12.81 7.76
C GLN A 160 -18.56 -13.38 6.35
N GLU A 161 -18.63 -14.70 6.28
CA GLU A 161 -18.93 -15.61 5.15
C GLU A 161 -18.24 -15.48 3.78
N LYS A 162 -17.74 -14.34 3.30
CA LYS A 162 -17.18 -14.23 1.93
C LYS A 162 -15.99 -13.26 1.71
N ALA A 163 -15.33 -12.75 2.75
CA ALA A 163 -14.13 -11.92 2.55
C ALA A 163 -12.85 -12.76 2.42
N SER A 164 -12.62 -13.34 1.23
CA SER A 164 -11.32 -13.94 0.85
C SER A 164 -10.27 -12.84 0.66
N MET A 165 -8.97 -13.18 0.73
CA MET A 165 -7.86 -12.32 0.28
C MET A 165 -8.11 -11.74 -1.13
N ASN A 166 -8.89 -12.46 -1.93
CA ASN A 166 -9.38 -11.99 -3.23
C ASN A 166 -10.18 -10.69 -3.14
N VAL A 167 -10.97 -10.50 -2.08
CA VAL A 167 -11.74 -9.26 -1.83
C VAL A 167 -10.81 -8.12 -1.47
N LEU A 168 -9.79 -8.34 -0.62
CA LEU A 168 -8.78 -7.32 -0.30
C LEU A 168 -8.04 -6.85 -1.57
N CYS A 169 -7.56 -7.80 -2.37
CA CYS A 169 -6.86 -7.49 -3.60
C CYS A 169 -7.78 -6.79 -4.62
N LEU A 170 -9.02 -7.26 -4.76
CA LEU A 170 -10.00 -6.65 -5.67
C LEU A 170 -10.33 -5.21 -5.26
N VAL A 171 -10.61 -4.96 -3.98
CA VAL A 171 -10.89 -3.62 -3.46
C VAL A 171 -9.70 -2.69 -3.74
N LEU A 172 -8.48 -3.12 -3.44
CA LEU A 172 -7.30 -2.30 -3.69
C LEU A 172 -7.06 -2.05 -5.19
N ILE A 173 -7.23 -3.06 -6.05
CA ILE A 173 -7.11 -2.89 -7.51
C ILE A 173 -8.14 -1.88 -8.03
N LEU A 174 -9.40 -2.01 -7.63
CA LEU A 174 -10.48 -1.09 -8.03
C LEU A 174 -10.21 0.34 -7.56
N PHE A 175 -9.71 0.50 -6.34
CA PHE A 175 -9.32 1.80 -5.81
C PHE A 175 -8.15 2.41 -6.59
N LEU A 176 -7.09 1.64 -6.84
CA LEU A 176 -5.94 2.09 -7.62
C LEU A 176 -6.36 2.47 -9.04
N ASP A 177 -7.24 1.71 -9.67
CA ASP A 177 -7.77 2.02 -11.01
C ASP A 177 -8.58 3.32 -11.02
N CYS A 178 -9.48 3.49 -10.06
CA CYS A 178 -10.29 4.70 -9.94
C CYS A 178 -9.41 5.93 -9.69
N TRP A 179 -8.46 5.82 -8.78
CA TRP A 179 -7.52 6.91 -8.50
C TRP A 179 -6.64 7.23 -9.71
N MET A 180 -6.02 6.23 -10.33
CA MET A 180 -5.15 6.46 -11.49
C MET A 180 -5.87 7.15 -12.65
N ARG A 181 -7.20 6.94 -12.82
CA ARG A 181 -8.01 7.70 -13.79
C ARG A 181 -8.16 9.18 -13.41
N GLY A 182 -8.31 9.49 -12.13
CA GLY A 182 -8.31 10.88 -11.64
C GLY A 182 -6.93 11.56 -11.74
N LEU A 183 -5.87 10.77 -11.88
CA LEU A 183 -4.50 11.21 -12.19
C LEU A 183 -4.19 11.15 -13.70
N GLN A 184 -5.15 11.04 -14.61
CA GLN A 184 -4.89 11.28 -16.04
C GLN A 184 -5.19 12.74 -16.34
#